data_AF-A0A0S6XGN0-F1
#
_entry.id   AF-A0A0S6XGN0-F1
#
_cell.length_a   1.000
_cell.length_b   1.000
_cell.length_c   1.000
_cell.angle_alpha   90.00
_cell.angle_beta   90.00
_cell.angle_gamma   90.00
#
_symmetry.space_group_name_H-M   'P 1'
#
loop_
_entity.id
_entity.type
_entity.pdbx_description
1 polymer ?
#
loop_
_entity_poly.entity_id
_entity_poly.type
_entity_poly.pdbx_seq_one_letter_code
_entity_poly.pdbx_strand_id
1 'polypeptide(L)'
;MSSPQAIVQVIYPSTPTSTFNLDYYLNSHIPMVEKLWSTEGLHSWTVTVGDKDGGYHVQAVLTWDSSEAYQQAGHKQEIMGDVKNFTNVKPTRMIGTVVTGGSAAKLRWYQDEVVSITVNNELCVQYDKVHQALQNIKAMFKYMRCR
;
A
#
# COMPACT_ATOMS: atom_id res chain seq x y z
N MET A 1 -13.36 0.98 18.04
CA MET A 1 -12.85 1.84 16.97
C MET A 1 -11.48 1.29 16.60
N SER A 2 -11.21 0.94 15.33
CA SER A 2 -9.87 0.49 14.94
C SER A 2 -8.86 1.57 15.29
N SER A 3 -7.73 1.19 15.88
CA SER A 3 -6.62 2.09 16.14
C SER A 3 -6.17 2.74 14.82
N PRO A 4 -5.71 4.00 14.85
CA PRO A 4 -5.24 4.67 13.65
C PRO A 4 -3.98 3.97 13.13
N GLN A 5 -4.07 3.43 11.92
CA GLN A 5 -2.96 2.77 11.23
C GLN A 5 -1.79 3.75 11.02
N ALA A 6 -0.58 3.20 10.92
CA ALA A 6 0.60 3.97 10.58
C ALA A 6 1.19 3.52 9.25
N ILE A 7 1.72 4.48 8.49
CA ILE A 7 2.51 4.23 7.30
C ILE A 7 3.97 4.55 7.60
N VAL A 8 4.84 3.58 7.36
CA VAL A 8 6.28 3.74 7.41
C VAL A 8 6.80 3.73 5.98
N GLN A 9 7.40 4.83 5.57
CA GLN A 9 8.05 4.98 4.27
C GLN A 9 9.55 4.88 4.46
N VAL A 10 10.20 4.05 3.64
CA VAL A 10 11.65 3.88 3.61
C VAL A 10 12.12 4.19 2.19
N ILE A 11 12.86 5.28 2.02
CA ILE A 11 13.32 5.74 0.70
C ILE A 11 14.84 5.64 0.68
N TYR A 12 15.40 5.10 -0.41
CA TYR A 12 16.84 5.05 -0.65
C TYR A 12 17.22 6.08 -1.72
N PRO A 13 17.70 7.29 -1.36
CA PRO A 13 18.03 8.33 -2.32
C PRO A 13 19.10 7.88 -3.32
N SER A 14 18.99 8.33 -4.57
CA SER A 14 19.98 8.06 -5.61
C SER A 14 20.92 9.25 -5.74
N THR A 15 22.21 8.98 -5.66
CA THR A 15 23.29 9.94 -5.96
C THR A 15 24.22 9.35 -7.04
N PRO A 16 25.06 10.17 -7.70
CA PRO A 16 25.99 9.66 -8.71
C PRO A 16 26.96 8.57 -8.21
N THR A 17 27.19 8.49 -6.89
CA THR A 17 28.09 7.51 -6.25
C THR A 17 27.36 6.41 -5.49
N SER A 18 26.02 6.44 -5.51
CA SER A 18 25.20 5.44 -4.83
C SER A 18 25.17 4.12 -5.58
N THR A 19 25.19 3.02 -4.83
CA THR A 19 25.02 1.66 -5.35
C THR A 19 23.75 1.06 -4.77
N PHE A 20 23.01 0.32 -5.59
CA PHE A 20 21.80 -0.39 -5.16
C PHE A 20 21.66 -1.71 -5.91
N ASN A 21 21.62 -2.81 -5.18
CA ASN A 21 21.39 -4.15 -5.71
C ASN A 21 19.90 -4.51 -5.55
N LEU A 22 19.13 -4.26 -6.60
CA LEU A 22 17.69 -4.52 -6.60
C LEU A 22 17.37 -6.01 -6.46
N ASP A 23 18.16 -6.90 -7.06
CA ASP A 23 17.92 -8.35 -7.00
C ASP A 23 18.07 -8.89 -5.58
N TYR A 24 19.11 -8.46 -4.85
CA TYR A 24 19.26 -8.82 -3.43
C TYR A 24 18.13 -8.23 -2.60
N TYR A 25 17.77 -6.97 -2.86
CA TYR A 25 16.71 -6.29 -2.14
C TYR A 25 15.37 -7.04 -2.24
N LEU A 26 14.98 -7.46 -3.46
CA LEU A 26 13.70 -8.13 -3.69
C LEU A 26 13.72 -9.60 -3.26
N ASN A 27 14.82 -10.32 -3.45
CA ASN A 27 14.86 -11.78 -3.22
C ASN A 27 15.35 -12.17 -1.82
N SER A 28 15.99 -11.26 -1.08
CA SER A 28 16.54 -11.53 0.26
C SER A 28 15.99 -10.57 1.31
N HIS A 29 16.13 -9.25 1.09
CA HIS A 29 15.77 -8.25 2.09
C HIS A 29 14.26 -8.20 2.36
N ILE A 30 13.44 -8.06 1.31
CA ILE A 30 11.98 -7.95 1.45
C ILE A 30 11.36 -9.22 2.07
N PRO A 31 11.69 -10.45 1.63
CA PRO A 31 11.19 -11.67 2.28
C PRO A 31 11.59 -11.78 3.76
N MET A 32 12.81 -11.34 4.10
CA MET A 32 13.26 -11.30 5.50
C MET A 32 12.42 -10.32 6.33
N VAL A 33 12.17 -9.11 5.80
CA VAL A 33 11.31 -8.10 6.45
C VAL A 33 9.90 -8.62 6.67
N GLU A 34 9.28 -9.21 5.64
CA GLU A 34 7.94 -9.77 5.74
C GLU A 34 7.87 -10.89 6.79
N LYS A 35 8.84 -11.81 6.77
CA LYS A 35 8.90 -12.93 7.73
C LYS A 35 9.03 -12.44 9.17
N LEU A 36 9.85 -11.42 9.42
CA LEU A 36 10.15 -10.94 10.77
C LEU A 36 9.08 -10.00 11.32
N TRP A 37 8.38 -9.24 10.46
CA TRP A 37 7.44 -8.22 10.91
C TRP A 37 5.96 -8.54 10.68
N SER A 38 5.62 -9.56 9.89
CA SER A 38 4.23 -9.98 9.70
C SER A 38 3.50 -10.33 11.01
N THR A 39 4.21 -10.86 12.02
CA THR A 39 3.64 -11.14 13.34
C THR A 39 3.74 -9.98 14.33
N GLU A 40 4.39 -8.88 13.95
CA GLU A 40 4.70 -7.72 14.80
C GLU A 40 3.82 -6.50 14.48
N GLY A 41 2.75 -6.71 13.70
CA GLY A 41 1.78 -5.67 13.34
C GLY A 41 1.99 -5.02 11.97
N LEU A 42 2.80 -5.62 11.09
CA LEU A 42 2.88 -5.26 9.67
C LEU A 42 1.69 -5.89 8.91
N HIS A 43 0.87 -5.05 8.27
CA HIS A 43 -0.30 -5.48 7.49
C HIS A 43 0.02 -5.72 6.03
N SER A 44 0.77 -4.80 5.43
CA SER A 44 1.07 -4.82 4.01
C SER A 44 2.32 -4.03 3.72
N TRP A 45 2.95 -4.31 2.59
CA TRP A 45 4.05 -3.52 2.09
C TRP A 45 3.97 -3.40 0.56
N THR A 46 4.47 -2.29 0.04
CA THR A 46 4.63 -2.05 -1.39
C THR A 46 6.02 -1.53 -1.63
N VAL A 47 6.66 -2.01 -2.69
CA VAL A 47 7.97 -1.53 -3.15
C VAL A 47 7.81 -0.88 -4.52
N THR A 48 8.36 0.31 -4.68
CA THR A 48 8.43 1.03 -5.96
C THR A 48 9.88 1.34 -6.29
N VAL A 49 10.23 1.21 -7.57
CA VAL A 49 11.51 1.68 -8.11
C VAL A 49 11.31 3.12 -8.56
N GLY A 50 12.29 3.98 -8.28
CA GLY A 50 12.24 5.37 -8.73
C GLY A 50 12.40 5.46 -10.24
N ASP A 51 11.63 6.35 -10.85
CA ASP A 51 11.84 6.72 -12.25
C ASP A 51 13.21 7.42 -12.44
N LYS A 52 13.64 7.55 -13.69
CA LYS A 52 14.95 8.11 -14.07
C LYS A 52 15.30 9.45 -13.38
N ASP A 53 14.30 10.29 -13.12
CA ASP A 53 14.44 11.60 -12.46
C ASP A 53 13.82 11.64 -11.05
N GLY A 54 13.45 10.48 -10.49
CA GLY A 54 12.76 10.37 -9.20
C GLY A 54 13.65 10.68 -7.99
N GLY A 55 14.98 10.63 -8.13
CA GLY A 55 15.93 10.95 -7.07
C GLY A 55 16.09 9.87 -5.99
N TYR A 56 15.55 8.68 -6.21
CA TYR A 56 15.72 7.50 -5.35
C TYR A 56 15.80 6.23 -6.17
N HIS A 57 16.47 5.21 -5.61
CA HIS A 57 16.50 3.87 -6.20
C HIS A 57 15.20 3.13 -5.95
N VAL A 58 14.83 3.05 -4.66
CA VAL A 58 13.65 2.31 -4.20
C VAL A 58 12.96 3.06 -3.06
N GLN A 59 11.63 3.00 -3.06
CA GLN A 59 10.79 3.35 -1.93
C GLN A 59 9.98 2.13 -1.49
N ALA A 60 10.01 1.83 -0.20
CA ALA A 60 9.11 0.88 0.43
C ALA A 60 8.08 1.64 1.27
N VAL A 61 6.81 1.27 1.15
CA VAL A 61 5.69 1.78 1.93
C VAL A 61 5.11 0.61 2.72
N LEU A 62 5.19 0.68 4.03
CA LEU A 62 4.75 -0.38 4.94
C LEU A 62 3.58 0.14 5.78
N THR A 63 2.49 -0.63 5.80
CA THR A 63 1.29 -0.33 6.60
C THR A 63 1.33 -1.13 7.90
N TRP A 64 1.18 -0.44 9.02
CA TRP A 64 1.28 -0.98 10.36
C TRP A 64 0.00 -0.73 11.17
N ASP A 65 -0.22 -1.55 12.19
CA ASP A 65 -1.30 -1.38 13.17
C ASP A 65 -1.31 0.02 13.80
N SER A 66 -0.13 0.50 14.21
CA SER A 66 0.07 1.85 14.74
C SER A 66 1.55 2.24 14.70
N SER A 67 1.86 3.50 15.02
CA SER A 67 3.24 3.98 15.16
C SER A 67 3.98 3.28 16.29
N GLU A 68 3.26 2.97 17.37
CA GLU A 68 3.79 2.29 18.55
C GLU A 68 4.13 0.84 18.22
N ALA A 69 3.28 0.14 17.45
CA ALA A 69 3.57 -1.21 16.96
C ALA A 69 4.88 -1.24 16.18
N TYR A 70 5.05 -0.31 15.23
CA TYR A 70 6.32 -0.18 14.51
C TYR A 70 7.48 0.14 15.46
N GLN A 71 7.30 1.00 16.47
CA GLN A 71 8.35 1.35 17.43
C GLN A 71 8.76 0.19 18.34
N GLN A 72 7.85 -0.70 18.67
CA GLN A 72 8.09 -1.86 19.53
C GLN A 72 8.52 -3.11 18.75
N ALA A 73 8.28 -3.14 17.44
CA ALA A 73 8.65 -4.26 16.57
C ALA A 73 10.11 -4.70 16.78
N GLY A 74 10.30 -6.00 16.96
CA GLY A 74 11.61 -6.63 17.11
C GLY A 74 12.46 -6.57 15.83
N HIS A 75 13.64 -7.20 15.87
CA HIS A 75 14.49 -7.47 14.69
C HIS A 75 14.98 -6.25 13.88
N LYS A 76 14.74 -5.03 14.34
CA LYS A 76 15.20 -3.80 13.66
C LYS A 76 16.70 -3.77 13.41
N GLN A 77 17.49 -4.25 14.37
CA GLN A 77 18.94 -4.28 14.24
C GLN A 77 19.40 -5.24 13.14
N GLU A 78 18.74 -6.39 13.01
CA GLU A 78 18.99 -7.38 11.96
C GLU A 78 18.66 -6.81 10.57
N ILE A 79 17.47 -6.24 10.43
CA ILE A 79 17.00 -5.62 9.18
C ILE A 79 17.87 -4.43 8.77
N MET A 80 18.21 -3.55 9.72
CA MET A 80 19.08 -2.40 9.45
C MET A 80 20.53 -2.83 9.18
N GLY A 81 20.97 -3.95 9.76
CA GLY A 81 22.29 -4.53 9.55
C GLY A 81 22.46 -5.12 8.14
N ASP A 82 21.36 -5.58 7.53
CA ASP A 82 21.35 -6.13 6.17
C ASP A 82 21.43 -5.05 5.07
N VAL A 83 21.15 -3.78 5.39
CA VAL A 83 21.17 -2.66 4.42
C VAL A 83 22.48 -2.58 3.63
N LYS A 84 23.61 -2.80 4.31
CA LYS A 84 24.95 -2.77 3.70
C LYS A 84 25.18 -3.82 2.62
N ASN A 85 24.37 -4.89 2.58
CA ASN A 85 24.51 -5.98 1.64
C ASN A 85 23.98 -5.62 0.24
N PHE A 86 23.04 -4.67 0.15
CA PHE A 86 22.48 -4.24 -1.13
C PHE A 86 22.70 -2.76 -1.47
N THR A 87 23.06 -1.90 -0.51
CA THR A 87 23.30 -0.49 -0.84
C THR A 87 24.33 0.16 0.08
N ASN A 88 25.03 1.17 -0.45
CA ASN A 88 25.87 2.07 0.33
C ASN A 88 25.11 3.33 0.84
N VAL A 89 23.82 3.45 0.52
CA VAL A 89 23.00 4.61 0.87
C VAL A 89 22.28 4.40 2.19
N LYS A 90 22.24 5.44 3.01
CA LYS A 90 21.40 5.46 4.21
C LYS A 90 19.95 5.79 3.81
N PRO A 91 18.96 4.98 4.19
CA PRO A 91 17.58 5.27 3.86
C PRO A 91 17.04 6.45 4.67
N THR A 92 16.21 7.27 4.03
CA THR A 92 15.35 8.23 4.69
C THR A 92 14.08 7.52 5.13
N ARG A 93 13.76 7.60 6.43
CA ARG A 93 12.54 6.99 6.99
C ARG A 93 11.56 8.06 7.42
N MET A 94 10.31 7.90 7.03
CA MET A 94 9.21 8.77 7.42
C MET A 94 8.09 7.92 7.99
N ILE A 95 7.53 8.33 9.12
CA ILE A 95 6.44 7.63 9.79
C ILE A 95 5.28 8.62 9.88
N GLY A 96 4.10 8.20 9.44
CA GLY A 96 2.91 9.01 9.49
C GLY A 96 1.71 8.20 9.98
N THR A 97 0.88 8.81 10.80
CA THR A 97 -0.43 8.25 11.16
C THR A 97 -1.42 8.50 10.03
N VAL A 98 -2.17 7.48 9.64
CA VAL A 98 -3.24 7.62 8.66
C VAL A 98 -4.41 8.35 9.31
N VAL A 99 -4.63 9.60 8.90
CA VAL A 99 -5.78 10.41 9.36
C VAL A 99 -7.02 10.14 8.53
N THR A 100 -6.84 9.86 7.24
CA THR A 100 -7.90 9.48 6.31
C THR A 100 -7.31 8.68 5.15
N GLY A 101 -8.12 7.81 4.57
CA GLY A 101 -7.79 7.04 3.38
C GLY A 101 -9.05 6.89 2.53
N GLY A 102 -8.88 6.85 1.21
CA GLY A 102 -9.98 6.66 0.28
C GLY A 102 -9.62 5.59 -0.75
N SER A 103 -10.59 4.77 -1.12
CA SER A 103 -10.47 3.85 -2.25
C SER A 103 -11.28 4.42 -3.41
N ALA A 104 -10.64 4.65 -4.56
CA ALA A 104 -11.35 5.00 -5.79
C ALA A 104 -11.90 3.70 -6.42
N ALA A 105 -13.18 3.43 -6.24
CA ALA A 105 -13.83 2.31 -6.90
C ALA A 105 -13.97 2.60 -8.40
N LYS A 106 -13.55 1.65 -9.25
CA LYS A 106 -13.76 1.72 -10.70
C LYS A 106 -14.94 0.86 -11.07
N LEU A 107 -16.02 1.49 -11.54
CA LEU A 107 -17.18 0.79 -12.09
C LEU A 107 -16.89 0.39 -13.54
N ARG A 108 -17.16 -0.87 -13.91
CA ARG A 108 -17.12 -1.34 -15.29
C ARG A 108 -18.55 -1.64 -15.75
N TRP A 109 -19.00 -0.89 -16.75
CA TRP A 109 -20.32 -1.02 -17.37
C TRP A 109 -20.25 -1.98 -18.57
N TYR A 110 -21.27 -2.82 -18.74
CA TYR A 110 -21.55 -3.53 -20.00
C TYR A 110 -23.06 -3.49 -20.24
N GLN A 111 -23.49 -2.95 -21.39
CA GLN A 111 -24.90 -2.88 -21.79
C GLN A 111 -25.85 -2.41 -20.65
N ASP A 112 -25.48 -1.31 -19.99
CA ASP A 112 -26.28 -0.63 -18.94
C ASP A 112 -26.45 -1.37 -17.60
N GLU A 113 -25.69 -2.43 -17.34
CA GLU A 113 -25.63 -3.09 -16.03
C GLU A 113 -24.23 -2.99 -15.38
N VAL A 114 -24.21 -2.85 -14.05
CA VAL A 114 -22.98 -2.92 -13.25
C VAL A 114 -22.59 -4.39 -13.14
N VAL A 115 -21.52 -4.78 -13.83
CA VAL A 115 -21.08 -6.19 -13.93
C VAL A 115 -20.22 -6.60 -12.72
N SER A 116 -19.45 -5.68 -12.16
CA SER A 116 -18.59 -5.97 -11.01
C SER A 116 -18.14 -4.70 -10.29
N ILE A 117 -17.99 -4.78 -8.97
CA ILE A 117 -17.34 -3.76 -8.15
C ILE A 117 -16.10 -4.41 -7.54
N THR A 118 -14.94 -3.79 -7.76
CA THR A 118 -13.68 -4.20 -7.14
C THR A 118 -13.23 -3.12 -6.16
N VAL A 119 -12.94 -3.51 -4.93
CA VAL A 119 -12.37 -2.64 -3.90
C VAL A 119 -11.06 -3.28 -3.45
N ASN A 120 -9.96 -2.53 -3.46
CA ASN A 120 -8.63 -3.02 -3.05
C ASN A 120 -8.18 -4.32 -3.76
N ASN A 121 -8.47 -4.45 -5.06
CA ASN A 121 -8.22 -5.66 -5.87
C ASN A 121 -9.04 -6.91 -5.49
N GLU A 122 -9.98 -6.81 -4.55
CA GLU A 122 -10.92 -7.88 -4.21
C GLU A 122 -12.26 -7.66 -4.93
N LEU A 123 -12.77 -8.73 -5.56
CA LEU A 123 -14.07 -8.73 -6.21
C LEU A 123 -15.17 -8.83 -5.15
N CYS A 124 -15.88 -7.72 -4.89
CA CYS A 124 -16.99 -7.73 -3.96
C CYS A 124 -18.25 -8.25 -4.67
N VAL A 125 -18.45 -9.57 -4.70
CA VAL A 125 -19.76 -10.16 -5.04
C VAL A 125 -20.43 -10.66 -3.76
N GLN A 126 -21.31 -9.84 -3.18
CA GLN A 126 -22.32 -10.36 -2.26
C GLN A 126 -23.62 -9.56 -2.36
N TYR A 127 -24.69 -10.32 -2.55
CA TYR A 127 -25.87 -10.01 -3.38
C TYR A 127 -26.85 -8.99 -2.77
N ASP A 128 -26.74 -8.65 -1.48
CA ASP A 128 -27.87 -8.00 -0.78
C ASP A 128 -27.80 -6.47 -0.73
N LYS A 129 -26.61 -5.88 -0.52
CA LYS A 129 -26.47 -4.40 -0.44
C LYS A 129 -26.44 -3.73 -1.81
N VAL A 130 -25.93 -4.44 -2.83
CA VAL A 130 -25.86 -3.94 -4.21
C VAL A 130 -27.26 -3.89 -4.83
N HIS A 131 -28.14 -4.82 -4.50
CA HIS A 131 -29.52 -4.79 -4.98
C HIS A 131 -30.27 -3.54 -4.48
N GLN A 132 -30.15 -3.20 -3.19
CA GLN A 132 -30.77 -1.99 -2.63
C GLN A 132 -30.21 -0.70 -3.26
N ALA A 133 -28.89 -0.64 -3.49
CA ALA A 133 -28.26 0.49 -4.16
C ALA A 133 -28.72 0.63 -5.62
N LEU A 134 -28.85 -0.47 -6.35
CA LEU A 134 -29.37 -0.50 -7.72
C LEU A 134 -30.84 -0.08 -7.81
N GLN A 135 -31.69 -0.47 -6.84
CA GLN A 135 -33.07 -0.01 -6.77
C GLN A 135 -33.16 1.50 -6.53
N ASN A 136 -32.31 2.05 -5.65
CA ASN A 136 -32.26 3.49 -5.37
C ASN A 136 -31.76 4.29 -6.60
N ILE A 137 -30.78 3.77 -7.33
CA ILE A 137 -30.27 4.39 -8.57
C ILE A 137 -31.31 4.33 -9.69
N LYS A 138 -31.96 3.18 -9.91
CA LYS A 138 -33.06 3.06 -10.89
C LYS A 138 -34.20 4.03 -10.58
N ALA A 139 -34.51 4.25 -9.29
CA ALA A 139 -35.48 5.24 -8.87
C ALA A 139 -35.04 6.69 -9.20
N MET A 140 -33.75 7.04 -9.04
CA MET A 140 -33.22 8.35 -9.42
C MET A 140 -33.31 8.61 -10.94
N PHE A 141 -33.03 7.60 -11.78
CA PHE A 141 -33.12 7.76 -13.23
C PHE A 141 -34.55 7.90 -13.76
N LYS A 142 -35.56 7.36 -13.05
CA LYS A 142 -36.98 7.52 -13.40
C LYS A 142 -37.45 8.99 -13.38
N TYR A 143 -36.76 9.86 -12.64
CA TYR A 143 -37.08 11.29 -12.53
C TYR A 143 -36.19 12.20 -13.41
N MET A 144 -35.19 11.65 -14.11
CA MET A 144 -34.42 12.40 -15.10
C MET A 144 -35.09 12.30 -16.47
N ARG A 145 -35.85 13.34 -16.84
CA ARG A 145 -36.14 13.64 -18.25
C ARG A 145 -35.08 14.62 -18.75
N CYS A 146 -34.19 14.16 -19.62
CA CYS A 146 -33.31 15.03 -20.38
C CYS A 146 -34.12 15.67 -21.54
N ARG A 147 -33.94 16.97 -21.73
CA ARG A 147 -34.21 17.68 -22.99
C ARG A 147 -32.98 17.59 -23.87
#